data_AF-A0A485A2Q0-F1
#
_entry.id   AF-A0A485A2Q0-F1
#
_cell.length_a   1.000
_cell.length_b   1.000
_cell.length_c   1.000
_cell.angle_alpha   90.00
_cell.angle_beta   90.00
_cell.angle_gamma   90.00
#
_symmetry.space_group_name_H-M   'P 1'
#
loop_
_entity.id
_entity.type
_entity.pdbx_description
1 polymer ?
#
loop_
_entity_poly.entity_id
_entity_poly.type
_entity_poly.pdbx_seq_one_letter_code
_entity_poly.pdbx_strand_id
1 'polypeptide(L)'
;MLIANATGCSSIYGGNLPSTPYTTDANGRGPAWANSLFEDNAEFGLGFRLTVDQHRQRVMRLLDGFALRSPQSSMKPCTPTRRRNNAANR
;
A
#
# COMPACT_ATOMS: atom_id res chain seq x y z
N MET A 1 5.16 2.31 0.71
CA MET A 1 4.87 2.49 -0.73
C MET A 1 4.83 1.11 -1.38
N LEU A 2 3.95 0.87 -2.35
CA LEU A 2 3.91 -0.37 -3.14
C LEU A 2 4.40 -0.06 -4.55
N ILE A 3 5.32 -0.86 -5.10
CA ILE A 3 5.83 -0.72 -6.46
C ILE A 3 5.46 -1.98 -7.26
N ALA A 4 4.54 -1.82 -8.21
CA ALA A 4 4.36 -2.72 -9.34
C ALA A 4 5.29 -2.23 -10.47
N ASN A 5 6.32 -3.02 -10.80
CA ASN A 5 7.30 -2.66 -11.80
C ASN A 5 7.14 -3.53 -13.05
N ALA A 6 7.01 -2.90 -14.22
CA ALA A 6 6.99 -3.61 -15.49
C ALA A 6 8.35 -4.24 -15.78
N THR A 7 8.36 -5.31 -16.57
CA THR A 7 9.61 -5.93 -17.02
C THR A 7 10.38 -4.98 -17.95
N GLY A 8 11.61 -4.63 -17.59
CA GLY A 8 12.44 -3.70 -18.36
C GLY A 8 13.69 -3.28 -17.58
N CYS A 9 14.35 -2.21 -18.01
CA CYS A 9 15.60 -1.75 -17.36
C CYS A 9 15.39 -1.44 -15.86
N SER A 10 14.23 -0.89 -15.50
CA SER A 10 13.87 -0.61 -14.11
C SER A 10 13.72 -1.88 -13.27
N SER A 11 13.24 -3.00 -13.84
CA SER A 11 13.09 -4.25 -13.09
C SER A 11 14.38 -5.03 -13.00
N ILE A 12 15.22 -4.99 -14.03
CA ILE A 12 16.57 -5.56 -13.98
C ILE A 12 17.42 -4.85 -12.93
N TYR A 13 17.43 -3.52 -12.91
CA TYR A 13 18.13 -2.79 -11.85
C TYR A 13 17.48 -3.01 -10.47
N GLY A 14 16.14 -3.12 -10.42
CA GLY A 14 15.37 -3.20 -9.19
C GLY A 14 15.31 -4.58 -8.50
N GLY A 15 15.52 -5.67 -9.24
CA GLY A 15 15.22 -7.03 -8.78
C GLY A 15 16.20 -8.12 -9.25
N ASN A 16 17.39 -7.77 -9.73
CA ASN A 16 18.41 -8.75 -10.11
C ASN A 16 19.14 -9.32 -8.88
N LEU A 17 18.62 -10.43 -8.36
CA LEU A 17 19.18 -11.12 -7.20
C LEU A 17 20.66 -11.52 -7.41
N PRO A 18 21.52 -11.40 -6.38
CA PRO A 18 21.20 -11.16 -4.97
C PRO A 18 21.10 -9.67 -4.58
N SER A 19 21.38 -8.72 -5.49
CA SER A 19 21.43 -7.30 -5.18
C SER A 19 20.10 -6.60 -5.48
N THR A 20 19.54 -5.89 -4.50
CA THR A 20 18.38 -5.02 -4.70
C THR A 20 18.68 -3.60 -4.21
N PRO A 21 18.34 -2.55 -4.99
CA PRO A 21 18.67 -1.17 -4.62
C PRO A 21 17.67 -0.57 -3.62
N TYR A 22 16.57 -1.26 -3.36
CA TYR A 22 15.55 -0.80 -2.42
C TYR A 22 15.95 -1.10 -0.98
N THR A 23 15.83 -0.11 -0.10
CA THR A 23 16.15 -0.23 1.32
C THR A 23 15.01 0.29 2.20
N THR A 24 15.12 0.06 3.50
CA THR A 24 14.19 0.54 4.52
C THR A 24 14.69 1.83 5.18
N ASP A 25 13.77 2.67 5.63
CA ASP A 25 14.09 3.78 6.54
C ASP A 25 14.52 3.26 7.93
N ALA A 26 14.88 4.18 8.84
CA ALA A 26 15.24 3.87 10.22
C ALA A 26 14.11 3.18 11.03
N ASN A 27 12.87 3.24 10.56
CA ASN A 27 11.72 2.57 11.17
C ASN A 27 11.43 1.19 10.53
N GLY A 28 12.31 0.70 9.65
CA GLY A 28 12.12 -0.55 8.93
C GLY A 28 11.07 -0.47 7.82
N ARG A 29 10.65 0.74 7.41
CA ARG A 29 9.65 0.95 6.36
C ARG A 29 10.35 1.20 5.04
N GLY A 30 10.19 0.28 4.09
CA GLY A 30 10.70 0.39 2.73
C GLY A 30 9.58 0.32 1.68
N PRO A 31 9.92 0.51 0.40
CA PRO A 31 9.01 0.14 -0.67
C PRO A 31 8.89 -1.39 -0.74
N ALA A 32 7.67 -1.90 -0.72
CA ALA A 32 7.43 -3.29 -1.11
C ALA A 32 7.35 -3.34 -2.64
N TRP A 33 8.30 -4.06 -3.24
CA TRP A 33 8.51 -4.11 -4.67
C TRP A 33 8.15 -5.49 -5.21
N ALA A 34 7.48 -5.52 -6.36
CA ALA A 34 7.24 -6.72 -7.13
C ALA A 34 7.24 -6.41 -8.63
N ASN A 35 7.61 -7.40 -9.43
CA ASN A 35 7.55 -7.36 -10.88
C ASN A 35 6.69 -8.52 -11.36
N SER A 36 5.74 -8.23 -12.24
CA SER A 36 4.91 -9.23 -12.92
C SER A 36 5.45 -9.46 -14.32
N LEU A 37 4.76 -9.02 -15.37
CA LEU A 37 5.21 -9.06 -16.75
C LEU A 37 5.39 -7.63 -17.29
N PHE A 38 5.74 -7.53 -18.57
CA PHE A 38 5.88 -6.24 -19.22
C PHE A 38 4.51 -5.61 -19.49
N GLU A 39 3.58 -6.43 -20.00
CA GLU A 39 2.30 -6.06 -20.55
C GLU A 39 1.19 -5.85 -19.51
N ASP A 40 1.35 -6.36 -18.28
CA ASP A 40 0.29 -6.40 -17.25
C ASP A 40 0.55 -5.47 -16.05
N ASN A 41 1.53 -4.56 -16.16
CA ASN A 41 1.96 -3.77 -15.00
C ASN A 41 0.84 -2.87 -14.43
N ALA A 42 -0.04 -2.38 -15.29
CA ALA A 42 -1.15 -1.53 -14.87
C ALA A 42 -2.20 -2.34 -14.10
N GLU A 43 -2.58 -3.51 -14.61
CA GLU A 43 -3.52 -4.45 -13.98
C GLU A 43 -2.95 -5.00 -12.68
N PHE A 44 -1.65 -5.31 -12.65
CA PHE A 44 -0.94 -5.76 -11.47
C PHE A 44 -0.94 -4.69 -10.37
N GLY A 45 -0.63 -3.44 -10.73
CA GLY A 45 -0.73 -2.29 -9.82
C GLY A 45 -2.16 -2.00 -9.36
N LEU A 46 -3.15 -2.18 -10.22
CA LEU A 46 -4.57 -2.09 -9.86
C LEU A 46 -4.96 -3.16 -8.84
N GLY A 47 -4.48 -4.40 -9.01
CA GLY A 47 -4.65 -5.49 -8.05
C GLY A 47 -4.17 -5.08 -6.65
N PHE A 48 -2.96 -4.50 -6.54
CA PHE A 48 -2.46 -3.98 -5.27
C PHE A 48 -3.39 -2.93 -4.64
N ARG A 49 -3.91 -2.00 -5.45
CA ARG A 49 -4.83 -0.97 -4.94
C ARG A 49 -6.11 -1.59 -4.40
N LEU A 50 -6.73 -2.51 -5.14
CA LEU A 50 -7.95 -3.19 -4.71
C LEU A 50 -7.73 -3.96 -3.39
N THR A 51 -6.60 -4.64 -3.27
CA THR A 51 -6.23 -5.36 -2.04
C THR A 51 -6.04 -4.42 -0.85
N VAL A 52 -5.38 -3.27 -1.03
CA VAL A 52 -5.24 -2.24 0.03
C VAL A 52 -6.60 -1.74 0.50
N ASP A 53 -7.50 -1.44 -0.43
CA ASP A 53 -8.85 -0.97 -0.10
C ASP A 53 -9.66 -2.06 0.64
N GLN A 54 -9.54 -3.32 0.21
CA GLN A 54 -10.18 -4.47 0.88
C GLN A 54 -9.64 -4.70 2.29
N HIS A 55 -8.32 -4.61 2.48
CA HIS A 55 -7.70 -4.71 3.81
C HIS A 55 -8.18 -3.59 4.72
N ARG A 56 -8.26 -2.36 4.22
CA ARG A 56 -8.78 -1.22 4.98
C ARG A 56 -10.22 -1.47 5.41
N GLN A 57 -11.10 -1.90 4.50
CA GLN A 57 -12.50 -2.20 4.83
C GLN A 57 -12.61 -3.33 5.87
N ARG A 58 -11.78 -4.38 5.76
CA ARG A 58 -11.72 -5.46 6.74
C ARG A 58 -11.31 -4.95 8.11
N VAL A 59 -10.27 -4.13 8.19
CA VAL A 59 -9.80 -3.54 9.46
C VAL A 59 -10.89 -2.68 10.09
N MET A 60 -11.55 -1.81 9.31
CA MET A 60 -12.63 -0.96 9.84
C MET A 60 -13.79 -1.80 10.41
N ARG A 61 -14.24 -2.83 9.67
CA ARG A 61 -15.28 -3.75 10.18
C ARG A 61 -14.88 -4.46 11.47
N LEU A 62 -13.63 -4.88 11.58
CA LEU A 62 -13.12 -5.50 12.81
C LEU A 62 -13.10 -4.49 13.95
N LEU A 63 -12.60 -3.27 13.72
CA LEU A 63 -12.57 -2.20 14.72
C LEU A 63 -13.98 -1.84 15.20
N ASP A 64 -14.96 -1.74 14.30
CA ASP A 64 -16.36 -1.51 14.67
C ASP A 64 -16.90 -2.64 15.54
N GLY A 65 -16.64 -3.90 15.17
CA GLY A 65 -17.04 -5.07 15.94
C GLY A 65 -16.33 -5.20 17.30
N PHE A 66 -15.10 -4.68 17.42
CA PHE A 66 -14.37 -4.60 18.69
C PHE A 66 -14.87 -3.46 19.58
N ALA A 67 -15.19 -2.29 19.00
CA ALA A 67 -15.70 -1.13 19.72
C ALA A 67 -17.05 -1.42 20.39
N LEU A 68 -17.91 -2.21 19.75
CA LEU A 68 -19.18 -2.67 20.33
C LEU A 68 -18.99 -3.61 21.54
N ARG A 69 -17.80 -4.20 21.71
CA ARG A 69 -17.54 -5.27 22.69
C ARG A 69 -16.70 -4.82 23.87
N SER A 70 -16.10 -3.62 23.86
CA SER A 70 -15.20 -3.16 24.91
C SER A 70 -15.55 -1.75 25.40
N PRO A 71 -15.77 -1.54 26.72
CA PRO A 71 -15.99 -0.22 27.29
C PRO A 71 -14.63 0.38 27.70
N GLN A 72 -13.89 1.00 26.78
CA GLN A 72 -12.64 1.68 27.15
C GLN A 72 -12.47 3.04 26.46
N SER A 73 -12.35 4.06 27.32
CA SER A 73 -12.41 5.51 27.12
C SER A 73 -11.22 6.16 26.38
N SER A 74 -10.34 5.42 25.72
CA SER A 74 -9.08 5.98 25.20
C SER A 74 -8.90 5.93 23.69
N MET A 75 -9.83 5.33 22.95
CA MET A 75 -9.71 5.21 21.50
C MET A 75 -10.15 6.51 20.83
N LYS A 76 -9.18 7.40 20.56
CA LYS A 76 -9.43 8.58 19.72
C LYS A 76 -9.95 8.09 18.37
N PRO A 77 -11.10 8.58 17.87
CA PRO A 77 -11.58 8.20 16.56
C PRO A 77 -10.50 8.60 15.55
N CYS A 78 -9.86 7.59 14.95
CA CYS A 78 -8.93 7.79 13.85
C CYS A 78 -9.76 8.18 12.63
N THR A 79 -10.18 9.45 12.59
CA THR A 79 -10.90 10.03 11.47
C THR A 79 -10.08 9.76 10.21
N PRO A 80 -10.69 9.22 9.14
CA PRO A 80 -10.01 9.12 7.86
C PRO A 80 -9.60 10.52 7.47
N THR A 81 -8.31 10.82 7.43
CA THR A 81 -7.84 12.06 6.83
C THR A 81 -8.29 12.02 5.38
N ARG A 82 -9.39 12.72 5.08
CA ARG A 82 -9.88 12.96 3.72
C ARG A 82 -8.74 13.66 2.99
N ARG A 83 -7.93 12.90 2.25
CA ARG A 83 -6.97 13.47 1.30
C ARG A 83 -7.78 14.39 0.41
N ARG A 84 -7.54 15.71 0.53
CA ARG A 84 -8.07 16.68 -0.43
C ARG A 84 -7.49 16.28 -1.79
N ASN A 85 -8.33 15.72 -2.66
CA ASN A 85 -8.05 15.72 -4.09
C ASN A 85 -8.01 17.20 -4.51
N ASN A 86 -6.81 17.75 -4.61
CA ASN A 86 -6.57 19.03 -5.26
C ASN A 86 -5.37 18.85 -6.19
N ALA A 87 -5.60 18.13 -7.28
CA ALA A 87 -4.74 18.05 -8.45
C ALA A 87 -5.61 17.73 -9.67
N ALA A 88 -6.67 18.53 -9.83
CA ALA A 88 -7.27 18.83 -11.12
C ALA A 88 -7.21 20.35 -11.21
N ASN A 89 -6.61 20.87 -12.28
CA ASN A 89 -6.37 22.28 -12.58
C ASN A 89 -4.98 22.85 -12.16
N ARG A 90 -3.94 22.41 -12.87
CA ARG A 90 -2.91 23.27 -13.48
C ARG A 90 -2.12 22.48 -14.52
#